data_AF-E9HI37-F1
#
_entry.id   AF-E9HI37-F1
#
_cell.length_a   1.000
_cell.length_b   1.000
_cell.length_c   1.000
_cell.angle_alpha   90.00
_cell.angle_beta   90.00
_cell.angle_gamma   90.00
#
_symmetry.space_group_name_H-M   'P 1'
#
loop_
_entity.id
_entity.type
_entity.pdbx_description
1 polymer ?
#
loop_
_entity_poly.entity_id
_entity_poly.type
_entity_poly.pdbx_seq_one_letter_code
_entity_poly.pdbx_strand_id
1 'polypeptide(L)'
;MAASTSALEICVLESPTAANVRDILDPLNDLSNKGSGLFGWMKEAMPGKSILAKVAEKARSSVDTMITTLDPQMKEFIYSGGDIDIAVASSKELKVSSVREAFQTVFGKATVKGYESQSASVAAQPVGFASALQAARERIANLRTGGSILPQQPVVAVEGFVVELFTENWFEMNCLLLEDPVRNVCVQAFSQPLMVPANAIARMRSCTTDSYPLSQSGFAVTVGQAVAEEFNVSATEWQVALTGISRRDILLLAAKTLASSYKS
;
A
#
# COMPACT_ATOMS: atom_id res chain seq x y z
N MET A 1 -30.25 -3.44 -37.41
CA MET A 1 -29.02 -2.93 -36.77
C MET A 1 -28.73 -3.85 -35.60
N ALA A 2 -27.75 -4.74 -35.78
CA ALA A 2 -27.44 -5.81 -34.83
C ALA A 2 -26.40 -5.32 -33.81
N ALA A 3 -26.62 -5.66 -32.55
CA ALA A 3 -25.74 -5.36 -31.43
C ALA A 3 -24.48 -6.25 -31.49
N SER A 4 -23.30 -5.63 -31.37
CA SER A 4 -22.02 -6.31 -31.28
C SER A 4 -21.67 -6.53 -29.81
N THR A 5 -21.76 -7.78 -29.35
CA THR A 5 -21.32 -8.19 -28.01
C THR A 5 -19.82 -8.50 -28.07
N SER A 6 -18.99 -7.70 -27.41
CA SER A 6 -17.56 -7.97 -27.26
C SER A 6 -17.34 -8.90 -26.06
N ALA A 7 -17.02 -10.16 -26.31
CA ALA A 7 -16.57 -11.09 -25.28
C ALA A 7 -15.09 -10.82 -24.94
N LEU A 8 -14.78 -10.67 -23.66
CA LEU A 8 -13.40 -10.62 -23.16
C LEU A 8 -12.86 -12.06 -23.12
N GLU A 9 -11.96 -12.41 -24.05
CA GLU A 9 -11.20 -13.65 -24.01
C GLU A 9 -10.17 -13.61 -22.87
N ILE A 10 -10.24 -14.59 -21.98
CA ILE A 10 -9.22 -14.85 -20.95
C ILE A 10 -8.06 -15.57 -21.64
N CYS A 11 -6.89 -14.94 -21.73
CA CYS A 11 -5.67 -15.60 -22.18
C CYS A 11 -5.19 -16.60 -21.10
N VAL A 12 -5.48 -17.88 -21.30
CA VAL A 12 -4.80 -18.97 -20.58
C VAL A 12 -3.49 -19.23 -21.30
N LEU A 13 -2.36 -19.03 -20.63
CA LEU A 13 -1.05 -19.40 -21.18
C LEU A 13 -0.92 -20.93 -21.15
N GLU A 14 -1.16 -21.56 -22.30
CA GLU A 14 -0.88 -22.99 -22.50
C GLU A 14 0.62 -23.26 -22.50
N SER A 15 1.03 -24.30 -21.77
CA SER A 15 2.42 -24.78 -21.76
C SER A 15 2.74 -25.51 -23.07
N PRO A 16 3.92 -25.32 -23.68
CA PRO A 16 4.22 -25.93 -24.96
C PRO A 16 4.38 -27.45 -24.84
N THR A 17 3.54 -28.18 -25.57
CA THR A 17 3.63 -29.63 -25.76
C THR A 17 4.78 -29.96 -26.71
N ALA A 18 5.71 -30.80 -26.25
CA ALA A 18 6.70 -31.43 -27.11
C ALA A 18 6.09 -32.67 -27.77
N ALA A 19 6.15 -32.73 -29.10
CA ALA A 19 5.66 -33.85 -29.88
C ALA A 19 6.69 -34.99 -30.01
N ASN A 20 6.17 -36.22 -29.91
CA ASN A 20 6.56 -37.49 -30.53
C ASN A 20 7.96 -38.09 -30.31
N VAL A 21 7.98 -39.26 -29.66
CA VAL A 21 8.51 -40.52 -30.27
C VAL A 21 7.62 -41.69 -29.80
N ARG A 22 7.21 -42.54 -30.74
CA ARG A 22 6.49 -43.82 -30.52
C ARG A 22 7.47 -45.00 -30.47
N ASP A 23 6.97 -46.05 -29.82
CA ASP A 23 7.31 -47.49 -29.88
C ASP A 23 8.54 -47.99 -29.11
N ILE A 24 8.31 -48.87 -28.12
CA ILE A 24 8.52 -50.34 -28.22
C ILE A 24 8.08 -51.04 -26.91
N LEU A 25 7.01 -51.84 -27.03
CA LEU A 25 6.69 -53.17 -26.45
C LEU A 25 6.98 -53.55 -24.97
N ASP A 26 5.87 -53.91 -24.30
CA ASP A 26 5.57 -54.83 -23.17
C ASP A 26 6.42 -56.13 -23.03
N PRO A 27 6.16 -57.04 -22.03
CA PRO A 27 5.79 -56.88 -20.60
C PRO A 27 6.50 -57.93 -19.69
N LEU A 28 6.65 -57.74 -18.37
CA LEU A 28 6.73 -58.87 -17.40
C LEU A 28 6.27 -58.49 -15.98
N ASN A 29 5.12 -59.06 -15.63
CA ASN A 29 4.58 -59.53 -14.35
C ASN A 29 5.59 -59.72 -13.18
N ASP A 30 5.30 -59.25 -11.97
CA ASP A 30 4.61 -60.04 -10.91
C ASP A 30 4.87 -59.53 -9.47
N LEU A 31 3.85 -59.70 -8.61
CA LEU A 31 3.84 -59.84 -7.14
C LEU A 31 4.18 -58.66 -6.18
N SER A 32 3.10 -58.02 -5.75
CA SER A 32 2.60 -58.02 -4.36
C SER A 32 3.38 -57.34 -3.21
N ASN A 33 2.70 -56.32 -2.68
CA ASN A 33 2.34 -56.13 -1.27
C ASN A 33 3.18 -55.19 -0.37
N LYS A 34 2.41 -54.34 0.33
CA LYS A 34 2.66 -53.54 1.54
C LYS A 34 3.43 -52.21 1.43
N GLY A 35 2.72 -51.15 1.86
CA GLY A 35 3.29 -50.17 2.79
C GLY A 35 3.34 -48.75 2.26
N SER A 36 2.31 -47.98 2.60
CA SER A 36 2.25 -46.52 2.47
C SER A 36 3.35 -45.80 3.25
N GLY A 37 4.05 -44.90 2.57
CA GLY A 37 4.43 -43.59 3.09
C GLY A 37 5.71 -43.47 3.91
N LEU A 38 6.41 -42.36 3.64
CA LEU A 38 7.42 -41.66 4.46
C LEU A 38 8.91 -41.90 4.11
N PHE A 39 9.46 -40.87 3.44
CA PHE A 39 10.84 -40.35 3.53
C PHE A 39 12.01 -41.28 3.14
N GLY A 40 12.45 -41.19 1.87
CA GLY A 40 13.55 -42.02 1.33
C GLY A 40 14.57 -41.33 0.41
N TRP A 41 14.62 -40.00 0.30
CA TRP A 41 15.61 -39.32 -0.56
C TRP A 41 16.60 -38.48 0.25
N MET A 42 17.35 -39.16 1.12
CA MET A 42 18.60 -38.63 1.66
C MET A 42 19.63 -39.75 1.80
N LYS A 43 20.26 -40.12 0.68
CA LYS A 43 21.66 -40.59 0.62
C LYS A 43 22.07 -40.74 -0.85
N GLU A 44 23.36 -40.47 -1.11
CA GLU A 44 24.10 -40.76 -2.35
C GLU A 44 24.09 -39.71 -3.48
N ALA A 45 24.85 -38.62 -3.24
CA ALA A 45 25.94 -38.24 -4.15
C ALA A 45 26.98 -37.37 -3.40
N MET A 46 28.12 -37.98 -3.03
CA MET A 46 29.41 -37.33 -2.74
C MET A 46 30.39 -37.76 -3.88
N PRO A 47 31.61 -37.22 -4.07
CA PRO A 47 32.30 -36.09 -3.42
C PRO A 47 32.98 -35.10 -4.42
N GLY A 48 32.97 -33.79 -4.13
CA GLY A 48 33.72 -32.82 -4.94
C GLY A 48 33.89 -31.48 -4.23
N LYS A 49 35.12 -31.21 -3.77
CA LYS A 49 35.55 -29.97 -3.10
C LYS A 49 35.15 -28.72 -3.90
N SER A 50 34.11 -27.98 -3.48
CA SER A 50 33.86 -26.62 -4.01
C SER A 50 32.81 -25.77 -3.27
N ILE A 51 32.32 -26.11 -2.07
CA ILE A 51 31.31 -25.26 -1.40
C ILE A 51 31.56 -25.20 0.12
N LEU A 52 32.72 -24.66 0.52
CA LEU A 52 33.00 -24.26 1.91
C LEU A 52 33.66 -22.86 1.99
N ALA A 53 33.39 -21.99 1.01
CA ALA A 53 33.93 -20.62 0.97
C ALA A 53 32.88 -19.55 0.60
N LYS A 54 31.59 -19.82 0.82
CA LYS A 54 30.50 -18.83 0.63
C LYS A 54 29.52 -18.76 1.81
N VAL A 55 30.01 -19.08 3.01
CA VAL A 55 29.30 -18.85 4.29
C VAL A 55 30.21 -18.13 5.30
N ALA A 56 31.16 -17.34 4.79
CA ALA A 56 32.00 -16.45 5.59
C ALA A 56 31.77 -14.95 5.30
N GLU A 57 30.80 -14.61 4.43
CA GLU A 57 30.38 -13.23 4.17
C GLU A 57 28.85 -13.04 4.39
N LYS A 58 28.31 -13.62 5.46
CA LYS A 58 26.92 -13.34 5.87
C LYS A 58 26.81 -13.04 7.38
N ALA A 59 27.77 -12.26 7.87
CA ALA A 59 27.79 -11.73 9.23
C ALA A 59 28.24 -10.26 9.26
N ARG A 60 27.75 -9.43 8.33
CA ARG A 60 28.05 -7.98 8.28
C ARG A 60 26.84 -7.06 8.05
N SER A 61 25.65 -7.46 8.50
CA SER A 61 24.50 -6.53 8.66
C SER A 61 23.72 -6.75 9.95
N SER A 62 24.42 -7.16 11.01
CA SER A 62 23.85 -7.29 12.36
C SER A 62 24.54 -6.32 13.31
N VAL A 63 24.63 -5.04 12.96
CA VAL A 63 24.88 -3.94 13.89
C VAL A 63 24.22 -2.68 13.32
N ASP A 64 23.08 -2.31 13.90
CA ASP A 64 22.66 -0.92 14.13
C ASP A 64 21.44 -0.83 15.06
N THR A 65 20.90 -1.96 15.55
CA THR A 65 19.84 -1.98 16.59
C THR A 65 20.38 -1.86 18.02
N MET A 66 21.54 -1.23 18.22
CA MET A 66 21.98 -0.79 19.54
C MET A 66 22.52 0.62 19.46
N ILE A 67 21.61 1.59 19.34
CA ILE A 67 21.89 2.95 19.77
C ILE A 67 20.79 3.35 20.76
N THR A 68 21.16 3.14 22.03
CA THR A 68 20.67 3.76 23.26
C THR A 68 19.28 3.34 23.77
N THR A 69 19.23 3.13 25.09
CA THR A 69 18.05 2.95 25.96
C THR A 69 17.14 4.18 25.94
N LEU A 70 16.74 4.58 24.75
CA LEU A 70 15.93 5.77 24.57
C LEU A 70 14.47 5.35 24.61
N ASP A 71 13.72 6.05 25.43
CA ASP A 71 12.26 6.13 25.34
C ASP A 71 11.86 6.18 23.85
N PRO A 72 10.89 5.38 23.37
CA PRO A 72 10.39 5.45 22.00
C PRO A 72 10.14 6.88 21.49
N GLN A 73 9.81 7.82 22.38
CA GLN A 73 9.64 9.24 22.07
C GLN A 73 10.94 9.96 21.65
N MET A 74 12.11 9.49 22.06
CA MET A 74 13.39 10.09 21.71
C MET A 74 13.89 9.72 20.31
N LYS A 75 13.32 8.68 19.69
CA LYS A 75 13.61 8.31 18.30
C LYS A 75 13.42 9.51 17.36
N GLU A 76 12.35 10.28 17.54
CA GLU A 76 12.02 11.40 16.66
C GLU A 76 13.07 12.52 16.71
N PHE A 77 13.64 12.78 17.89
CA PHE A 77 14.66 13.82 18.06
C PHE A 77 16.00 13.42 17.41
N ILE A 78 16.42 12.15 17.49
CA ILE A 78 17.68 11.67 16.90
C ILE A 78 17.65 11.74 15.37
N TYR A 79 16.51 11.36 14.78
CA TYR A 79 16.36 11.33 13.32
C TYR A 79 15.85 12.66 12.75
N SER A 80 15.61 13.66 13.61
CA SER A 80 15.39 15.05 13.21
C SER A 80 16.72 15.80 13.00
N GLY A 81 16.73 16.84 12.17
CA GLY A 81 17.94 17.62 11.91
C GLY A 81 18.85 17.01 10.83
N GLY A 82 18.34 17.00 9.59
CA GLY A 82 19.06 16.62 8.36
C GLY A 82 18.67 17.50 7.18
N ASP A 83 19.08 17.11 5.97
CA ASP A 83 18.92 17.93 4.75
C ASP A 83 17.48 17.98 4.21
N ILE A 84 16.57 17.19 4.78
CA ILE A 84 15.19 17.10 4.32
C ILE A 84 14.20 17.50 5.43
N ASP A 85 13.38 18.50 5.11
CA ASP A 85 12.30 19.02 5.96
C ASP A 85 10.98 18.93 5.19
N ILE A 86 10.09 18.04 5.61
CA ILE A 86 8.84 17.71 4.93
C ILE A 86 7.65 18.18 5.76
N ALA A 87 6.75 18.92 5.13
CA ALA A 87 5.42 19.16 5.66
C ALA A 87 4.46 18.05 5.25
N VAL A 88 3.59 17.60 6.16
CA VAL A 88 2.49 16.68 5.86
C VAL A 88 1.18 17.46 5.97
N ALA A 89 0.37 17.44 4.91
CA ALA A 89 -0.94 18.09 4.85
C ALA A 89 -2.02 17.28 5.59
N SER A 90 -1.76 17.01 6.87
CA SER A 90 -2.65 16.41 7.85
C SER A 90 -2.05 16.56 9.25
N SER A 91 -2.89 16.82 10.26
CA SER A 91 -2.53 16.74 11.69
C SER A 91 -2.77 15.35 12.30
N LYS A 92 -3.43 14.43 11.56
CA LYS A 92 -3.71 13.06 12.05
C LYS A 92 -2.42 12.25 12.18
N GLU A 93 -2.08 11.85 13.40
CA GLU A 93 -0.79 11.21 13.71
C GLU A 93 -0.55 9.93 12.91
N LEU A 94 -1.57 9.11 12.64
CA LEU A 94 -1.42 7.91 11.79
C LEU A 94 -0.85 8.24 10.40
N LYS A 95 -1.22 9.37 9.81
CA LYS A 95 -0.67 9.81 8.52
C LYS A 95 0.74 10.38 8.70
N VAL A 96 0.91 11.27 9.68
CA VAL A 96 2.19 11.97 9.91
C VAL A 96 3.31 11.00 10.28
N SER A 97 3.08 10.11 11.25
CA SER A 97 4.09 9.13 11.68
C SER A 97 4.41 8.07 10.62
N SER A 98 3.48 7.71 9.72
CA SER A 98 3.78 6.80 8.61
C SER A 98 4.71 7.47 7.58
N VAL A 99 4.46 8.76 7.28
CA VAL A 99 5.35 9.55 6.42
C VAL A 99 6.70 9.79 7.11
N ARG A 100 6.70 10.18 8.38
CA ARG A 100 7.91 10.40 9.20
C ARG A 100 8.82 9.18 9.17
N GLU A 101 8.28 8.02 9.50
CA GLU A 101 9.03 6.77 9.52
C GLU A 101 9.55 6.39 8.12
N ALA A 102 8.74 6.55 7.07
CA ALA A 102 9.17 6.28 5.70
C ALA A 102 10.35 7.17 5.26
N PHE A 103 10.26 8.48 5.49
CA PHE A 103 11.32 9.41 5.12
C PHE A 103 12.58 9.22 5.95
N GLN A 104 12.46 8.97 7.26
CA GLN A 104 13.61 8.64 8.10
C GLN A 104 14.27 7.31 7.68
N THR A 105 13.49 6.32 7.24
CA THR A 105 14.03 5.06 6.70
C THR A 105 14.81 5.28 5.40
N VAL A 106 14.30 6.13 4.50
CA VAL A 106 14.88 6.32 3.15
C VAL A 106 16.03 7.34 3.14
N PHE A 107 15.93 8.42 3.92
CA PHE A 107 16.89 9.53 3.96
C PHE A 107 17.83 9.48 5.17
N GLY A 108 17.57 8.62 6.16
CA GLY A 108 18.33 8.56 7.42
C GLY A 108 17.91 9.67 8.39
N LYS A 109 18.20 10.93 8.07
CA LYS A 109 17.79 12.09 8.88
C LYS A 109 16.76 12.91 8.14
N ALA A 110 15.53 12.96 8.65
CA ALA A 110 14.41 13.67 8.06
C ALA A 110 13.55 14.33 9.14
N THR A 111 13.32 15.62 9.00
CA THR A 111 12.34 16.36 9.81
C THR A 111 10.99 16.26 9.11
N VAL A 112 9.97 15.75 9.79
CA VAL A 112 8.61 15.63 9.25
C VAL A 112 7.61 16.21 10.24
N LYS A 113 6.82 17.20 9.80
CA LYS A 113 5.83 17.89 10.63
C LYS A 113 4.45 17.86 9.97
N GLY A 114 3.42 17.58 10.77
CA GLY A 114 2.03 17.60 10.32
C GLY A 114 1.40 18.98 10.48
N TYR A 115 0.62 19.39 9.49
CA TYR A 115 -0.16 20.62 9.49
C TYR A 115 -1.60 20.30 9.12
N GLU A 116 -2.54 20.89 9.83
CA GLU A 116 -3.96 20.68 9.55
C GLU A 116 -4.34 21.23 8.17
N SER A 117 -4.94 20.37 7.35
CA SER A 117 -5.41 20.75 6.02
C SER A 117 -6.48 19.77 5.55
N GLN A 118 -7.56 20.30 4.99
CA GLN A 118 -8.69 19.53 4.48
C GLN A 118 -9.17 20.16 3.17
N SER A 119 -9.55 19.33 2.19
CA SER A 119 -10.19 19.81 0.96
C SER A 119 -11.65 20.15 1.27
N ALA A 120 -12.10 21.30 0.76
CA ALA A 120 -13.47 21.79 0.91
C ALA A 120 -14.33 21.51 -0.32
N SER A 121 -13.71 21.20 -1.46
CA SER A 121 -14.41 21.03 -2.74
C SER A 121 -14.62 19.56 -3.13
N VAL A 122 -14.01 18.63 -2.40
CA VAL A 122 -14.17 17.18 -2.60
C VAL A 122 -14.97 16.57 -1.46
N ALA A 123 -15.78 15.57 -1.79
CA ALA A 123 -16.60 14.83 -0.84
C ALA A 123 -15.80 14.29 0.35
N ALA A 124 -16.48 14.07 1.48
CA ALA A 124 -15.86 13.51 2.68
C ALA A 124 -15.16 12.17 2.43
N GLN A 125 -15.72 11.36 1.52
CA GLN A 125 -15.10 10.16 0.99
C GLN A 125 -14.95 10.29 -0.53
N PRO A 126 -13.78 10.70 -1.02
CA PRO A 126 -13.52 10.77 -2.45
C PRO A 126 -13.77 9.42 -3.13
N VAL A 127 -14.38 9.46 -4.31
CA VAL A 127 -14.60 8.30 -5.18
C VAL A 127 -13.72 8.44 -6.42
N GLY A 128 -12.91 7.42 -6.68
CA GLY A 128 -12.00 7.36 -7.83
C GLY A 128 -10.70 8.16 -7.65
N PHE A 129 -9.73 7.84 -8.52
CA PHE A 129 -8.39 8.41 -8.48
C PHE A 129 -8.37 9.93 -8.70
N ALA A 130 -9.24 10.45 -9.57
CA ALA A 130 -9.28 11.88 -9.90
C ALA A 130 -9.68 12.73 -8.69
N SER A 131 -10.78 12.38 -8.02
CA SER A 131 -11.25 13.07 -6.81
C SER A 131 -10.23 12.98 -5.67
N ALA A 132 -9.58 11.83 -5.50
CA ALA A 132 -8.53 11.65 -4.50
C ALA A 132 -7.31 12.56 -4.75
N LEU A 133 -6.85 12.64 -6.00
CA LEU A 133 -5.74 13.49 -6.40
C LEU A 133 -6.10 14.98 -6.26
N GLN A 134 -7.32 15.37 -6.64
CA GLN A 134 -7.81 16.73 -6.45
C GLN A 134 -7.80 17.12 -4.97
N ALA A 135 -8.36 16.28 -4.09
CA ALA A 135 -8.36 16.54 -2.66
C ALA A 135 -6.96 16.64 -2.07
N ALA A 136 -6.04 15.77 -2.50
CA ALA A 136 -4.63 15.81 -2.10
C ALA A 136 -3.95 17.12 -2.53
N ARG A 137 -4.15 17.57 -3.78
CA ARG A 137 -3.63 18.85 -4.30
C ARG A 137 -4.19 20.04 -3.54
N GLU A 138 -5.50 20.07 -3.29
CA GLU A 138 -6.13 21.13 -2.52
C GLU A 138 -5.56 21.22 -1.10
N ARG A 139 -5.30 20.07 -0.46
CA ARG A 139 -4.66 20.08 0.86
C ARG A 139 -3.28 20.72 0.84
N ILE A 140 -2.46 20.45 -0.18
CA ILE A 140 -1.15 21.10 -0.34
C ILE A 140 -1.32 22.60 -0.63
N ALA A 141 -2.23 22.95 -1.53
CA ALA A 141 -2.52 24.34 -1.89
C ALA A 141 -2.95 25.15 -0.66
N ASN A 142 -3.85 24.61 0.17
CA ASN A 142 -4.34 25.26 1.38
C ASN A 142 -3.21 25.59 2.37
N LEU A 143 -2.23 24.70 2.53
CA LEU A 143 -1.07 24.99 3.39
C LEU A 143 -0.20 26.12 2.84
N ARG A 144 0.00 26.14 1.51
CA ARG A 144 0.80 27.18 0.84
C ARG A 144 0.11 28.54 0.90
N THR A 145 -1.17 28.61 0.56
CA THR A 145 -1.94 29.86 0.56
C THR A 145 -2.22 30.36 1.97
N GLY A 146 -2.37 29.45 2.95
CA GLY A 146 -2.56 29.78 4.36
C GLY A 146 -1.28 30.21 5.08
N GLY A 147 -0.11 30.11 4.44
CA GLY A 147 1.18 30.49 5.05
C GLY A 147 1.61 29.60 6.21
N SER A 148 1.03 28.39 6.35
CA SER A 148 1.35 27.45 7.44
C SER A 148 2.72 26.79 7.27
N ILE A 149 3.25 26.82 6.05
CA ILE A 149 4.52 26.21 5.65
C ILE A 149 5.38 27.21 4.90
N LEU A 150 6.69 26.92 4.80
CA LEU A 150 7.58 27.75 3.98
C LEU A 150 7.27 27.54 2.49
N PRO A 151 7.34 28.59 1.64
CA PRO A 151 7.03 28.47 0.21
C PRO A 151 7.85 27.41 -0.53
N GLN A 152 9.07 27.15 -0.08
CA GLN A 152 9.99 26.20 -0.69
C GLN A 152 9.95 24.81 -0.05
N GLN A 153 9.16 24.60 1.00
CA GLN A 153 9.13 23.32 1.71
C GLN A 153 8.42 22.26 0.84
N PRO A 154 9.01 21.07 0.66
CA PRO A 154 8.30 19.95 0.07
C PRO A 154 7.14 19.49 0.96
N VAL A 155 6.01 19.14 0.33
CA VAL A 155 4.77 18.79 1.04
C VAL A 155 4.27 17.43 0.60
N VAL A 156 3.85 16.60 1.56
CA VAL A 156 3.16 15.34 1.33
C VAL A 156 1.70 15.45 1.76
N ALA A 157 0.78 15.17 0.85
CA ALA A 157 -0.63 14.93 1.18
C ALA A 157 -0.94 13.43 1.14
N VAL A 158 -1.81 12.97 2.04
CA VAL A 158 -2.29 11.60 2.10
C VAL A 158 -3.82 11.62 2.09
N GLU A 159 -4.45 11.14 1.02
CA GLU A 159 -5.91 11.08 0.87
C GLU A 159 -6.40 9.64 0.75
N GLY A 160 -7.39 9.26 1.58
CA GLY A 160 -8.06 7.98 1.44
C GLY A 160 -9.24 8.11 0.48
N PHE A 161 -9.43 7.15 -0.42
CA PHE A 161 -10.53 7.14 -1.39
C PHE A 161 -11.07 5.74 -1.59
N VAL A 162 -12.25 5.63 -2.18
CA VAL A 162 -12.82 4.35 -2.61
C VAL A 162 -12.94 4.31 -4.13
N VAL A 163 -12.81 3.13 -4.72
CA VAL A 163 -12.87 2.94 -6.16
C VAL A 163 -13.46 1.58 -6.49
N GLU A 164 -14.30 1.55 -7.52
CA GLU A 164 -14.77 0.31 -8.14
C GLU A 164 -13.73 -0.15 -9.15
N LEU A 165 -13.08 -1.29 -8.91
CA LEU A 165 -12.07 -1.84 -9.84
C LEU A 165 -12.65 -2.92 -10.76
N PHE A 166 -13.69 -3.61 -10.29
CA PHE A 166 -14.47 -4.57 -11.07
C PHE A 166 -15.95 -4.33 -10.77
N THR A 167 -16.83 -4.81 -11.65
CA THR A 167 -18.28 -4.61 -11.50
C THR A 167 -18.77 -5.03 -10.12
N GLU A 168 -19.33 -4.08 -9.37
CA GLU A 168 -19.80 -4.20 -7.98
C GLU A 168 -18.72 -4.56 -6.94
N ASN A 169 -17.43 -4.52 -7.30
CA ASN A 169 -16.31 -4.73 -6.39
C ASN A 169 -15.58 -3.42 -6.10
N TRP A 170 -15.76 -2.96 -4.87
CA TRP A 170 -15.21 -1.70 -4.37
C TRP A 170 -14.01 -1.92 -3.46
N PHE A 171 -13.07 -0.98 -3.52
CA PHE A 171 -11.81 -1.04 -2.79
C PHE A 171 -11.51 0.32 -2.15
N GLU A 172 -10.96 0.33 -0.94
CA GLU A 172 -10.30 1.48 -0.32
C GLU A 172 -8.84 1.50 -0.78
N MET A 173 -8.35 2.69 -1.13
CA MET A 173 -6.95 2.96 -1.40
C MET A 173 -6.56 4.32 -0.80
N ASN A 174 -5.27 4.58 -0.64
CA ASN A 174 -4.74 5.88 -0.22
C ASN A 174 -3.86 6.46 -1.34
N CYS A 175 -4.16 7.68 -1.76
CA CYS A 175 -3.35 8.50 -2.64
C CYS A 175 -2.36 9.31 -1.81
N LEU A 176 -1.07 9.08 -2.03
CA LEU A 176 0.00 9.89 -1.47
C LEU A 176 0.59 10.76 -2.58
N LEU A 177 0.60 12.08 -2.36
CA LEU A 177 1.10 13.07 -3.30
C LEU A 177 2.21 13.86 -2.64
N LEU A 178 3.38 13.93 -3.26
CA LEU A 178 4.47 14.82 -2.87
C LEU A 178 4.65 15.90 -3.92
N GLU A 179 4.76 17.15 -3.48
CA GLU A 179 5.15 18.29 -4.31
C GLU A 179 6.36 19.00 -3.71
N ASP A 180 7.43 19.10 -4.50
CA ASP A 180 8.61 19.92 -4.21
C ASP A 180 8.73 21.04 -5.26
N PRO A 181 8.53 22.31 -4.85
CA PRO A 181 8.59 23.45 -5.75
C PRO A 181 10.02 23.83 -6.14
N VAL A 182 11.02 23.54 -5.30
CA VAL A 182 12.44 23.85 -5.55
C VAL A 182 12.97 22.92 -6.63
N ARG A 183 12.69 21.62 -6.50
CA ARG A 183 13.09 20.61 -7.49
C ARG A 183 12.15 20.54 -8.70
N ASN A 184 11.00 21.22 -8.65
CA ASN A 184 9.91 21.11 -9.62
C ASN A 184 9.49 19.63 -9.84
N VAL A 185 9.32 18.90 -8.73
CA VAL A 185 9.03 17.47 -8.71
C VAL A 185 7.64 17.24 -8.11
N CYS A 186 6.85 16.41 -8.78
CA CYS A 186 5.56 15.93 -8.31
C CYS A 186 5.57 14.40 -8.38
N VAL A 187 5.51 13.72 -7.23
CA VAL A 187 5.53 12.25 -7.15
C VAL A 187 4.23 11.77 -6.54
N GLN A 188 3.67 10.70 -7.11
CA GLN A 188 2.47 10.07 -6.60
C GLN A 188 2.73 8.60 -6.30
N ALA A 189 2.16 8.11 -5.20
CA ALA A 189 2.11 6.70 -4.86
C ALA A 189 0.71 6.33 -4.36
N PHE A 190 0.32 5.08 -4.56
CA PHE A 190 -0.94 4.55 -4.05
C PHE A 190 -0.68 3.39 -3.11
N SER A 191 -1.49 3.26 -2.06
CA SER A 191 -1.50 2.04 -1.26
C SER A 191 -2.10 0.88 -2.05
N GLN A 192 -1.84 -0.35 -1.60
CA GLN A 192 -2.56 -1.53 -2.07
C GLN A 192 -4.08 -1.37 -1.88
N PRO A 193 -4.90 -1.93 -2.78
CA PRO A 193 -6.34 -1.91 -2.66
C PRO A 193 -6.82 -2.86 -1.56
N LEU A 194 -7.80 -2.41 -0.79
CA LEU A 194 -8.47 -3.19 0.23
C LEU A 194 -9.96 -3.32 -0.09
N MET A 195 -10.45 -4.54 -0.27
CA MET A 195 -11.86 -4.77 -0.60
C MET A 195 -12.77 -4.20 0.49
N VAL A 196 -13.76 -3.42 0.06
CA VAL A 196 -14.77 -2.82 0.94
C VAL A 196 -16.01 -3.72 0.93
N PRO A 197 -16.54 -4.09 2.11
CA PRO A 197 -17.76 -4.88 2.18
C PRO A 197 -18.96 -4.20 1.47
N ALA A 198 -19.76 -4.98 0.75
CA ALA A 198 -20.87 -4.47 -0.06
C ALA A 198 -21.94 -3.73 0.77
N ASN A 199 -22.19 -4.19 2.01
CA ASN A 199 -23.08 -3.51 2.96
C ASN A 199 -22.56 -2.12 3.37
N ALA A 200 -21.25 -1.96 3.55
CA ALA A 200 -20.66 -0.64 3.78
C ALA A 200 -20.81 0.28 2.56
N ILE A 201 -20.69 -0.25 1.34
CA ILE A 201 -20.96 0.53 0.10
C ILE A 201 -22.43 0.92 -0.01
N ALA A 202 -23.35 -0.01 0.24
CA ALA A 202 -24.78 0.27 0.25
C ALA A 202 -25.12 1.37 1.26
N ARG A 203 -24.49 1.34 2.44
CA ARG A 203 -24.64 2.37 3.47
C ARG A 203 -24.10 3.73 3.04
N MET A 204 -22.90 3.78 2.46
CA MET A 204 -22.34 5.04 1.93
C MET A 204 -23.25 5.65 0.85
N ARG A 205 -23.81 4.81 -0.04
CA ARG A 205 -24.80 5.22 -1.04
C ARG A 205 -26.06 5.77 -0.36
N SER A 206 -26.66 5.06 0.61
CA SER A 206 -27.88 5.51 1.29
C SER A 206 -27.70 6.79 2.12
N CYS A 207 -26.51 7.03 2.67
CA CYS A 207 -26.21 8.25 3.42
C CYS A 207 -25.89 9.44 2.51
N THR A 208 -25.61 9.21 1.23
CA THR A 208 -25.30 10.27 0.26
C THR A 208 -26.59 10.65 -0.47
N THR A 209 -27.33 11.58 0.10
CA THR A 209 -28.61 12.04 -0.47
C THR A 209 -28.39 12.84 -1.76
N ASP A 210 -29.43 12.93 -2.61
CA ASP A 210 -29.38 13.71 -3.86
C ASP A 210 -29.08 15.20 -3.62
N SER A 211 -29.38 15.71 -2.43
CA SER A 211 -29.06 17.08 -2.01
C SER A 211 -27.60 17.27 -1.58
N TYR A 212 -26.79 16.20 -1.49
CA TYR A 212 -25.39 16.32 -1.09
C TYR A 212 -24.59 17.07 -2.16
N PRO A 213 -24.02 18.27 -1.85
CA PRO A 213 -23.45 19.13 -2.87
C PRO A 213 -22.24 18.55 -3.60
N LEU A 214 -21.54 17.60 -2.96
CA LEU A 214 -20.28 17.04 -3.45
C LEU A 214 -20.44 15.61 -3.99
N SER A 215 -21.67 15.17 -4.27
CA SER A 215 -21.98 13.80 -4.75
C SER A 215 -21.23 13.41 -6.01
N GLN A 216 -20.87 14.38 -6.87
CA GLN A 216 -20.07 14.15 -8.07
C GLN A 216 -18.62 13.71 -7.79
N SER A 217 -18.08 14.06 -6.62
CA SER A 217 -16.71 13.72 -6.24
C SER A 217 -16.62 12.58 -5.22
N GLY A 218 -17.75 12.16 -4.64
CA GLY A 218 -17.83 10.94 -3.83
C GLY A 218 -18.97 10.89 -2.82
N PHE A 219 -18.76 10.12 -1.75
CA PHE A 219 -19.79 9.86 -0.72
C PHE A 219 -19.72 10.85 0.45
N ALA A 220 -20.87 11.09 1.06
CA ALA A 220 -21.03 12.01 2.20
C ALA A 220 -20.44 11.47 3.52
N VAL A 221 -20.28 10.15 3.63
CA VAL A 221 -19.70 9.47 4.80
C VAL A 221 -18.51 8.61 4.37
N THR A 222 -17.53 8.48 5.25
CA THR A 222 -16.32 7.70 5.01
C THR A 222 -16.55 6.20 5.10
N VAL A 223 -15.71 5.42 4.40
CA VAL A 223 -15.72 3.96 4.49
C VAL A 223 -15.51 3.48 5.91
N GLY A 224 -14.63 4.15 6.68
CA GLY A 224 -14.43 3.84 8.10
C GLY A 224 -15.69 4.03 8.94
N GLN A 225 -16.47 5.10 8.70
CA GLN A 225 -17.75 5.32 9.36
C GLN A 225 -18.80 4.29 8.94
N ALA A 226 -18.82 3.92 7.65
CA ALA A 226 -19.75 2.92 7.12
C ALA A 226 -19.49 1.53 7.72
N VAL A 227 -18.23 1.10 7.72
CA VAL A 227 -17.81 -0.22 8.24
C VAL A 227 -17.93 -0.28 9.76
N ALA A 228 -17.61 0.81 10.48
CA ALA A 228 -17.69 0.81 11.94
C ALA A 228 -19.08 0.52 12.47
N GLU A 229 -20.10 1.12 11.85
CA GLU A 229 -21.49 0.93 12.25
C GLU A 229 -22.03 -0.46 11.90
N GLU A 230 -21.62 -0.97 10.73
CA GLU A 230 -22.11 -2.24 10.20
C GLU A 230 -21.46 -3.46 10.88
N PHE A 231 -20.19 -3.36 11.24
CA PHE A 231 -19.40 -4.48 11.78
C PHE A 231 -19.03 -4.32 13.25
N ASN A 232 -19.48 -3.25 13.91
CA ASN A 232 -19.16 -2.93 15.31
C ASN A 232 -17.64 -2.92 15.61
N VAL A 233 -16.87 -2.34 14.69
CA VAL A 233 -15.41 -2.16 14.78
C VAL A 233 -15.06 -0.68 14.82
N SER A 234 -13.89 -0.31 15.35
CA SER A 234 -13.45 1.08 15.27
C SER A 234 -13.22 1.52 13.82
N ALA A 235 -13.66 2.74 13.48
CA ALA A 235 -13.47 3.34 12.16
C ALA A 235 -11.99 3.50 11.75
N THR A 236 -11.06 3.42 12.70
CA THR A 236 -9.61 3.45 12.44
C THR A 236 -8.96 2.07 12.40
N GLU A 237 -9.68 1.03 12.81
CA GLU A 237 -9.15 -0.34 12.97
C GLU A 237 -9.86 -1.35 12.06
N TRP A 238 -10.84 -0.92 11.27
CA TRP A 238 -11.59 -1.84 10.42
C TRP A 238 -10.69 -2.59 9.42
N GLN A 239 -9.60 -1.97 8.94
CA GLN A 239 -8.64 -2.65 8.06
C GLN A 239 -7.97 -3.84 8.76
N VAL A 240 -7.53 -3.67 10.01
CA VAL A 240 -6.91 -4.76 10.77
C VAL A 240 -7.95 -5.81 11.16
N ALA A 241 -9.18 -5.40 11.46
CA ALA A 241 -10.26 -6.33 11.77
C ALA A 241 -10.59 -7.25 10.57
N LEU A 242 -10.56 -6.73 9.34
CA LEU A 242 -10.90 -7.51 8.15
C LEU A 242 -9.71 -8.27 7.53
N THR A 243 -8.48 -7.76 7.67
CA THR A 243 -7.31 -8.32 6.96
C THR A 243 -6.14 -8.74 7.84
N GLY A 244 -6.16 -8.40 9.12
CA GLY A 244 -5.02 -8.52 10.00
C GLY A 244 -3.90 -7.50 9.76
N ILE A 245 -4.03 -6.62 8.75
CA ILE A 245 -3.04 -5.58 8.44
C ILE A 245 -3.55 -4.22 8.94
N SER A 246 -2.71 -3.51 9.72
CA SER A 246 -3.08 -2.20 10.24
C SER A 246 -3.09 -1.13 9.14
N ARG A 247 -3.96 -0.14 9.28
CA ARG A 247 -3.93 1.06 8.41
C ARG A 247 -2.56 1.74 8.39
N ARG A 248 -1.86 1.71 9.53
CA ARG A 248 -0.50 2.27 9.64
C ARG A 248 0.46 1.56 8.69
N ASP A 249 0.44 0.23 8.62
CA ASP A 249 1.35 -0.55 7.78
C ASP A 249 1.07 -0.32 6.28
N ILE A 250 -0.22 -0.25 5.92
CA ILE A 250 -0.69 0.12 4.57
C ILE A 250 -0.10 1.47 4.16
N LEU A 251 -0.26 2.49 5.02
CA LEU A 251 0.26 3.84 4.77
C LEU A 251 1.78 3.89 4.76
N LEU A 252 2.45 3.16 5.66
CA LEU A 252 3.91 3.13 5.75
C LEU A 252 4.54 2.57 4.48
N LEU A 253 3.97 1.49 3.92
CA LEU A 253 4.48 0.89 2.69
C LEU A 253 4.32 1.83 1.48
N ALA A 254 3.15 2.47 1.36
CA ALA A 254 2.92 3.48 0.32
C ALA A 254 3.85 4.69 0.48
N ALA A 255 4.06 5.14 1.73
CA ALA A 255 4.96 6.27 2.02
C ALA A 255 6.43 5.93 1.74
N LYS A 256 6.88 4.69 2.00
CA LYS A 256 8.24 4.24 1.62
C LYS A 256 8.42 4.23 0.10
N THR A 257 7.39 3.82 -0.64
CA THR A 257 7.38 3.87 -2.11
C THR A 257 7.51 5.32 -2.60
N LEU A 258 6.72 6.24 -2.03
CA LEU A 258 6.78 7.67 -2.32
C LEU A 258 8.17 8.27 -2.01
N ALA A 259 8.69 8.04 -0.81
CA ALA A 259 9.97 8.57 -0.37
C ALA A 259 11.13 8.06 -1.22
N SER A 260 11.12 6.78 -1.58
CA SER A 260 12.15 6.18 -2.45
C SER A 260 12.09 6.76 -3.85
N SER A 261 10.88 6.96 -4.39
CA SER A 261 10.67 7.58 -5.70
C SER A 261 11.12 9.04 -5.73
N TYR A 262 10.93 9.77 -4.63
CA TYR A 262 11.39 11.16 -4.49
C TYR A 262 12.90 11.30 -4.31
N LYS A 263 13.55 10.30 -3.69
CA LYS A 263 15.01 10.26 -3.53
C LYS A 263 15.75 9.93 -4.84
N SER A 264 15.10 9.13 -5.69
CA SER A 264 15.65 8.69 -6.99
C SER A 264 15.84 9.87 -7.94
#